data_AF-A0A0Q8CUH1-F1
#
_entry.id   AF-A0A0Q8CUH1-F1
#
_cell.length_a   1.000
_cell.length_b   1.000
_cell.length_c   1.000
_cell.angle_alpha   90.00
_cell.angle_beta   90.00
_cell.angle_gamma   90.00
#
_symmetry.space_group_name_H-M   'P 1'
#
loop_
_entity.id
_entity.type
_entity.pdbx_description
1 polymer ?
#
loop_
_entity_poly.entity_id
_entity_poly.type
_entity_poly.pdbx_seq_one_letter_code
_entity_poly.pdbx_strand_id
1 'polypeptide(L)'
;MTRAEWFEPKWLWLKRFALAAGLGLVLMIVGIPTDVVALTFVGILLAAPLFFWLMFIPVLHWKDRYIGGASNVWGAFLVFETSGWSKLFYWFIHVLPDRRRSGQYADAP
;
A
#
# COMPACT_ATOMS: atom_id res chain seq x y z
N MET A 1 -17.96 -10.51 -3.96
CA MET A 1 -16.98 -9.79 -4.80
C MET A 1 -15.88 -10.77 -5.10
N THR A 2 -15.56 -11.01 -6.36
CA THR A 2 -14.45 -11.92 -6.71
C THR A 2 -13.12 -11.31 -6.27
N ARG A 3 -12.08 -12.14 -6.03
CA ARG A 3 -10.75 -11.65 -5.69
C ARG A 3 -10.23 -10.66 -6.76
N ALA A 4 -10.45 -10.99 -8.03
CA ALA A 4 -10.04 -10.13 -9.14
C ALA A 4 -10.71 -8.76 -9.06
N GLU A 5 -12.04 -8.73 -8.86
CA GLU A 5 -12.80 -7.49 -8.64
C GLU A 5 -12.31 -6.69 -7.44
N TRP A 6 -11.84 -7.35 -6.38
CA TRP A 6 -11.28 -6.65 -5.23
C TRP A 6 -9.93 -6.01 -5.55
N PHE A 7 -9.01 -6.75 -6.16
CA PHE A 7 -7.64 -6.27 -6.41
C PHE A 7 -7.54 -5.27 -7.54
N GLU A 8 -8.31 -5.43 -8.61
CA GLU A 8 -8.19 -4.66 -9.84
C GLU A 8 -8.26 -3.14 -9.64
N PRO A 9 -9.29 -2.56 -8.99
CA PRO A 9 -9.34 -1.12 -8.76
C PRO A 9 -8.19 -0.67 -7.85
N LYS A 10 -7.83 -1.47 -6.84
CA LYS A 10 -6.80 -1.10 -5.86
C LYS A 10 -5.40 -1.09 -6.49
N TRP A 11 -5.16 -2.02 -7.41
CA TRP A 11 -3.93 -2.12 -8.17
C TRP A 11 -3.82 -1.04 -9.25
N LEU A 12 -4.94 -0.68 -9.88
CA LEU A 12 -5.00 0.44 -10.81
C LEU A 12 -4.58 1.74 -10.11
N TRP A 13 -5.15 2.03 -8.94
CA TRP A 13 -4.77 3.20 -8.16
C TRP A 13 -3.33 3.13 -7.65
N LEU A 14 -2.85 1.95 -7.23
CA LEU A 14 -1.46 1.77 -6.86
C LEU A 14 -0.51 2.13 -8.00
N LYS A 15 -0.80 1.70 -9.24
CA LYS A 15 -0.01 2.07 -10.42
C LYS A 15 -0.04 3.58 -10.69
N ARG A 16 -1.22 4.21 -10.60
CA ARG A 16 -1.36 5.67 -10.79
C ARG A 16 -0.56 6.45 -9.76
N PHE A 17 -0.65 6.08 -8.49
CA PHE A 17 0.14 6.70 -7.42
C PHE A 17 1.63 6.40 -7.56
N ALA A 18 2.03 5.23 -8.04
CA ALA A 18 3.43 4.92 -8.32
C ALA A 18 4.00 5.81 -9.43
N LEU A 19 3.23 6.06 -10.50
CA LEU A 19 3.63 6.99 -11.55
C LEU A 19 3.74 8.44 -11.02
N ALA A 20 2.74 8.89 -10.26
CA ALA A 20 2.76 10.21 -9.64
C ALA A 20 3.97 10.37 -8.70
N ALA A 21 4.23 9.39 -7.84
CA ALA A 21 5.38 9.39 -6.94
C ALA A 21 6.71 9.35 -7.68
N GLY A 22 6.80 8.63 -8.80
CA GLY A 22 7.97 8.64 -9.67
C GLY A 22 8.28 10.04 -10.21
N LEU A 23 7.27 10.76 -10.70
CA LEU A 23 7.41 12.16 -11.09
C LEU A 23 7.78 13.04 -9.88
N GLY A 24 7.11 12.85 -8.75
CA GLY A 24 7.39 13.59 -7.52
C GLY A 24 8.83 13.44 -7.05
N LEU A 25 9.38 12.22 -7.13
CA LEU A 25 10.77 11.93 -6.78
C LEU A 25 11.75 12.67 -7.70
N VAL A 26 11.48 12.71 -9.01
CA VAL A 26 12.29 13.49 -9.96
C VAL A 26 12.29 14.98 -9.58
N LEU A 27 11.12 15.54 -9.25
CA LEU A 27 11.02 16.93 -8.81
C LEU A 27 11.79 17.20 -7.51
N MET A 28 11.77 16.26 -6.55
CA MET A 28 12.55 16.38 -5.31
C MET A 28 14.06 16.30 -5.58
N ILE A 29 14.50 15.37 -6.43
CA ILE A 29 15.91 15.21 -6.82
C ILE A 29 16.46 16.50 -7.45
N VAL A 30 15.64 17.21 -8.22
CA VAL A 30 16.02 18.51 -8.80
C VAL A 30 15.85 19.65 -7.80
N GLY A 31 14.75 19.69 -7.06
CA GLY A 31 14.38 20.78 -6.14
C GLY A 31 15.33 20.94 -4.96
N ILE A 32 15.81 19.84 -4.38
CA ILE A 32 16.73 19.85 -3.23
C ILE A 32 18.07 20.53 -3.54
N PRO A 33 18.84 20.13 -4.58
CA PRO A 33 20.12 20.76 -4.88
C PRO A 33 19.99 22.18 -5.45
N THR A 34 18.82 22.54 -5.99
CA THR A 34 18.56 23.88 -6.53
C THR A 34 17.95 24.84 -5.50
N ASP A 35 17.69 24.37 -4.28
CA ASP A 35 17.00 25.10 -3.20
C ASP A 35 15.64 25.69 -3.61
N VAL A 36 14.98 25.08 -4.60
CA VAL A 36 13.66 25.49 -5.07
C VAL A 36 12.59 24.78 -4.24
N VAL A 37 12.21 25.39 -3.11
CA VAL A 37 11.23 24.86 -2.15
C VAL A 37 9.93 24.41 -2.83
N ALA A 38 9.44 25.16 -3.81
CA ALA A 38 8.20 24.83 -4.53
C ALA A 38 8.29 23.47 -5.26
N LEU A 39 9.42 23.16 -5.89
CA LEU A 39 9.62 21.87 -6.59
C LEU A 39 9.65 20.71 -5.60
N THR A 40 10.38 20.87 -4.50
CA THR A 40 10.45 19.87 -3.43
C THR A 40 9.07 19.63 -2.81
N PHE A 41 8.32 20.70 -2.53
CA PHE A 41 6.97 20.61 -1.96
C PHE A 41 5.98 19.88 -2.90
N VAL A 42 5.94 20.26 -4.18
CA VAL A 42 5.11 19.57 -5.19
C VAL A 42 5.54 18.10 -5.31
N GLY A 43 6.83 17.82 -5.26
CA GLY A 43 7.35 16.45 -5.30
C GLY A 43 6.86 15.60 -4.13
N ILE A 44 6.87 16.14 -2.90
CA ILE A 44 6.32 15.48 -1.71
C ILE A 44 4.82 15.22 -1.88
N LEU A 45 4.06 16.22 -2.35
CA LEU A 45 2.62 16.08 -2.57
C LEU A 45 2.27 14.98 -3.58
N LEU A 46 3.09 14.80 -4.62
CA LEU A 46 2.90 13.74 -5.61
C LEU A 46 3.28 12.35 -5.08
N ALA A 47 4.27 12.27 -4.18
CA ALA A 47 4.72 11.01 -3.58
C ALA A 47 3.83 10.53 -2.42
N ALA A 48 3.27 11.46 -1.64
CA ALA A 48 2.51 11.13 -0.43
C ALA A 48 1.33 10.15 -0.66
N PRO A 49 0.49 10.29 -1.71
CA PRO A 49 -0.61 9.36 -1.95
C PRO A 49 -0.19 7.91 -2.09
N LEU A 50 0.99 7.64 -2.69
CA LEU A 50 1.50 6.27 -2.80
C LEU A 50 1.80 5.69 -1.43
N PHE A 51 2.46 6.46 -0.55
CA PHE A 51 2.79 6.03 0.79
C PHE A 51 1.54 5.67 1.59
N PHE A 52 0.53 6.55 1.58
CA PHE A 52 -0.76 6.28 2.22
C PHE A 52 -1.44 5.05 1.63
N TRP A 53 -1.44 4.90 0.31
CA TRP A 53 -2.10 3.77 -0.35
C TRP A 53 -1.43 2.43 -0.03
N LEU A 54 -0.10 2.41 0.04
CA LEU A 54 0.67 1.24 0.50
C LEU A 54 0.35 0.91 1.95
N MET A 55 0.17 1.89 2.83
CA MET A 55 -0.20 1.60 4.22
C MET A 55 -1.66 1.15 4.37
N PHE A 56 -2.54 1.58 3.47
CA PHE A 56 -3.98 1.33 3.56
C PHE A 56 -4.41 -0.03 2.99
N ILE A 57 -3.80 -0.49 1.89
CA ILE A 57 -4.15 -1.78 1.27
C ILE A 57 -4.09 -2.96 2.26
N PRO A 58 -3.05 -3.12 3.12
CA PRO A 58 -3.00 -4.18 4.13
C PRO A 58 -4.21 -4.20 5.05
N VAL A 59 -4.66 -3.02 5.51
CA VAL A 59 -5.83 -2.89 6.39
C VAL A 59 -7.10 -3.30 5.65
N LEU A 60 -7.27 -2.84 4.41
CA LEU A 60 -8.40 -3.23 3.58
C LEU A 60 -8.41 -4.73 3.28
N HIS A 61 -7.24 -5.30 2.99
CA HIS A 61 -7.08 -6.71 2.68
C HIS A 61 -7.42 -7.57 3.89
N TRP A 62 -6.89 -7.20 5.07
CA TRP A 62 -7.20 -7.86 6.33
C TRP A 62 -8.70 -7.85 6.62
N LYS A 63 -9.35 -6.68 6.50
CA LYS A 63 -10.80 -6.52 6.72
C LYS A 63 -11.65 -7.38 5.79
N ASP A 64 -11.18 -7.63 4.58
CA ASP A 64 -11.90 -8.40 3.55
C ASP A 64 -11.72 -9.91 3.69
N ARG A 65 -10.51 -10.36 4.06
CA ARG A 65 -10.10 -11.77 3.88
C ARG A 65 -9.94 -12.57 5.16
N TYR A 66 -9.66 -11.94 6.29
CA TYR A 66 -9.20 -12.68 7.47
C TYR A 66 -10.29 -12.84 8.53
N ILE A 67 -10.82 -14.06 8.65
CA ILE A 67 -11.81 -14.49 9.65
C ILE A 67 -11.14 -15.48 10.61
N GLY A 68 -11.19 -15.24 11.93
CA GLY A 68 -10.68 -16.17 12.97
C GLY A 68 -9.77 -15.54 14.03
N GLY A 69 -9.34 -16.31 15.04
CA GLY A 69 -8.60 -15.79 16.21
C GLY A 69 -7.25 -15.13 15.90
N ALA A 70 -6.50 -15.65 14.93
CA ALA A 70 -5.25 -15.04 14.45
C ALA A 70 -5.47 -13.75 13.63
N SER A 71 -6.70 -13.51 13.17
CA SER A 71 -7.09 -12.25 12.50
C SER A 71 -7.01 -11.08 13.46
N ASN A 72 -7.40 -11.25 14.72
CA ASN A 72 -7.43 -10.16 15.70
C ASN A 72 -6.03 -9.62 16.01
N VAL A 73 -5.03 -10.51 16.05
CA VAL A 73 -3.63 -10.13 16.28
C VAL A 73 -3.11 -9.28 15.12
N TRP A 74 -3.34 -9.72 13.88
CA TRP A 74 -2.99 -8.93 12.71
C TRP A 74 -3.74 -7.60 12.63
N GLY A 75 -5.02 -7.59 12.97
CA GLY A 75 -5.82 -6.36 13.06
C GLY A 75 -5.21 -5.35 14.04
N ALA A 76 -4.82 -5.81 15.23
CA ALA A 76 -4.18 -4.96 16.22
C ALA A 76 -2.86 -4.36 15.71
N PHE A 77 -1.99 -5.19 15.11
CA PHE A 77 -0.74 -4.70 14.51
C PHE A 77 -1.00 -3.75 13.34
N LEU A 78 -1.93 -4.06 12.44
CA LEU A 78 -2.20 -3.21 11.29
C LEU A 78 -2.81 -1.86 11.67
N VAL A 79 -3.56 -1.77 12.77
CA VAL A 79 -4.25 -0.55 13.18
C VAL A 79 -3.43 0.29 14.17
N PHE A 80 -2.89 -0.32 15.23
CA PHE A 80 -2.26 0.42 16.33
C PHE A 80 -0.76 0.65 16.16
N GLU A 81 -0.10 -0.14 15.32
CA GLU A 81 1.33 0.01 15.08
C GLU A 81 1.59 1.17 14.09
N THR A 82 2.32 2.19 14.54
CA THR A 82 2.48 3.48 13.84
C THR A 82 3.71 3.57 12.93
N SER A 83 4.74 2.76 13.15
CA SER A 83 5.96 2.71 12.34
C SER A 83 5.76 2.08 10.95
N GLY A 84 4.69 1.32 10.75
CA GLY A 84 4.29 0.77 9.45
C GLY A 84 5.00 -0.52 9.05
N TRP A 85 5.92 -1.04 9.86
CA TRP A 85 6.61 -2.31 9.59
C TRP A 85 5.65 -3.48 9.47
N SER A 86 4.63 -3.54 10.32
CA SER A 86 3.64 -4.64 10.28
C SER A 86 2.86 -4.61 8.97
N LYS A 87 2.52 -3.42 8.48
CA LYS A 87 1.83 -3.22 7.19
C LYS A 87 2.70 -3.66 6.02
N LEU A 88 4.01 -3.38 6.09
CA LEU A 88 4.97 -3.82 5.09
C LEU A 88 5.16 -5.34 5.09
N PHE A 89 5.34 -5.97 6.25
CA PHE A 89 5.42 -7.44 6.32
C PHE A 89 4.12 -8.09 5.83
N TYR A 90 2.97 -7.56 6.23
CA TYR A 90 1.68 -8.06 5.79
C TYR A 90 1.52 -8.01 4.26
N TRP A 91 2.05 -7.00 3.60
CA TRP A 91 2.09 -6.90 2.15
C TRP A 91 2.75 -8.11 1.48
N PHE A 92 3.93 -8.50 1.97
CA PHE A 92 4.72 -9.57 1.37
C PHE A 92 4.22 -10.96 1.74
N ILE A 93 3.67 -11.13 2.94
CA ILE A 93 3.20 -12.42 3.43
C ILE A 93 1.77 -12.73 2.94
N HIS A 94 0.91 -11.72 2.81
CA HIS A 94 -0.53 -11.93 2.56
C HIS A 94 -1.00 -11.30 1.26
N VAL A 95 -0.82 -9.99 1.08
CA VAL A 95 -1.42 -9.28 -0.06
C VAL A 95 -0.84 -9.73 -1.40
N LEU A 96 0.49 -9.83 -1.49
CA LEU A 96 1.18 -10.18 -2.74
C LEU A 96 0.97 -11.66 -3.13
N PRO A 97 1.07 -12.64 -2.21
CA PRO A 97 0.76 -14.03 -2.50
C PRO A 97 -0.70 -14.25 -2.91
N ASP A 98 -1.67 -13.61 -2.24
CA ASP A 98 -3.09 -13.75 -2.59
C ASP A 98 -3.38 -13.22 -4.01
N ARG A 99 -2.75 -12.11 -4.39
CA ARG A 99 -2.81 -11.61 -5.78
C ARG A 99 -2.24 -12.62 -6.78
N ARG A 100 -1.13 -13.27 -6.44
CA ARG A 100 -0.44 -14.25 -7.29
C ARG A 100 -1.10 -15.64 -7.28
N ARG A 101 -2.24 -15.80 -6.56
CA ARG A 101 -2.91 -17.09 -6.33
C ARG A 101 -2.00 -18.13 -5.68
N SER A 102 -1.01 -17.68 -4.91
CA SER A 102 -0.06 -18.53 -4.19
C SER A 102 -0.18 -18.36 -2.66
N GLY A 103 -1.16 -17.58 -2.20
CA GLY A 103 -1.37 -17.30 -0.79
C GLY A 103 -2.24 -18.34 -0.09
N GLN A 104 -2.19 -18.32 1.24
CA GLN A 104 -2.84 -19.31 2.12
C GLN A 104 -4.37 -19.38 1.95
N TYR A 105 -4.98 -18.33 1.43
CA TYR A 105 -6.42 -18.23 1.20
C TYR A 105 -6.76 -18.33 -0.28
N ALA A 106 -5.89 -18.90 -1.12
CA ALA A 106 -6.05 -19.00 -2.57
C ALA A 106 -7.46 -19.45 -2.99
N ASP A 107 -8.03 -20.40 -2.25
CA ASP A 107 -9.32 -21.03 -2.52
C ASP A 107 -10.44 -20.64 -1.53
N ALA A 108 -10.19 -19.68 -0.63
CA ALA A 108 -11.21 -19.21 0.29
C ALA A 108 -12.28 -18.39 -0.46
N PRO A 109 -13.58 -18.66 -0.20
CA PRO A 109 -14.71 -18.10 -0.94
C PRO A 109 -14.73 -16.56 -0.98
#